data_AF-A0A7S0JJC0-F1
#
_entry.id   AF-A0A7S0JJC0-F1
#
_cell.length_a   1.000
_cell.length_b   1.000
_cell.length_c   1.000
_cell.angle_alpha   90.00
_cell.angle_beta   90.00
_cell.angle_gamma   90.00
#
_symmetry.space_group_name_H-M   'P 1'
#
loop_
_entity.id
_entity.type
_entity.pdbx_description
1 polymer ?
#
loop_
_entity_poly.entity_id
_entity_poly.type
_entity_poly.pdbx_seq_one_letter_code
_entity_poly.pdbx_strand_id
1 'polypeptide(L)'
;VIGWRSVAKNFMIVINSAVALISVGLLVLASMLQLRSQVTVHADSALFALGGALLCVAVFGLVGSRTSRRCVLNVYACLMSFVLLAMSSFVGFVYASGVRGIVSESALSLATQLYPLDEASLTRLLSQQYYVLLIAGTVISFLVLLVLVSACLLQHILGKPVDLSTASERAGLLADTD
;
A
#
# COMPACT_ATOMS: atom_id res chain seq x y z
N VAL A 1 7.86 26.70 -6.24
CA VAL A 1 6.70 25.78 -6.08
C VAL A 1 6.58 24.72 -7.19
N ILE A 2 7.05 25.01 -8.42
CA ILE A 2 6.96 24.08 -9.58
C ILE A 2 7.73 22.75 -9.37
N GLY A 3 8.89 22.79 -8.69
CA GLY A 3 9.72 21.59 -8.44
C GLY A 3 9.03 20.51 -7.60
N TRP A 4 8.37 20.90 -6.50
CA TRP A 4 7.71 19.96 -5.58
C TRP A 4 6.59 19.14 -6.23
N ARG A 5 5.85 19.73 -7.18
CA ARG A 5 4.80 19.02 -7.93
C ARG A 5 5.39 17.93 -8.82
N SER A 6 6.53 18.19 -9.45
CA SER A 6 7.23 17.21 -10.29
C SER A 6 7.79 16.07 -9.45
N VAL A 7 8.42 16.40 -8.32
CA VAL A 7 8.95 15.40 -7.37
C VAL A 7 7.83 14.50 -6.82
N ALA A 8 6.72 15.08 -6.34
CA ALA A 8 5.60 14.30 -5.80
C ALA A 8 4.98 13.37 -6.85
N LYS A 9 4.82 13.84 -8.10
CA LYS A 9 4.32 13.00 -9.20
C LYS A 9 5.25 11.83 -9.51
N ASN A 10 6.55 12.11 -9.65
CA ASN A 10 7.53 11.06 -9.97
C ASN A 10 7.61 10.04 -8.83
N PHE A 11 7.59 10.49 -7.58
CA PHE A 11 7.57 9.62 -6.41
C PHE A 11 6.34 8.71 -6.40
N MET A 12 5.14 9.26 -6.64
CA MET A 12 3.91 8.47 -6.77
C MET A 12 3.98 7.47 -7.92
N ILE A 13 4.55 7.83 -9.07
CA ILE A 13 4.70 6.92 -10.22
C ILE A 13 5.62 5.75 -9.85
N VAL A 14 6.79 6.05 -9.27
CA VAL A 14 7.77 5.02 -8.87
C VAL A 14 7.15 4.05 -7.87
N ILE A 15 6.51 4.55 -6.81
CA ILE A 15 5.92 3.67 -5.81
C ILE A 15 4.77 2.84 -6.39
N ASN A 16 3.83 3.46 -7.12
CA ASN A 16 2.72 2.69 -7.69
C ASN A 16 3.20 1.69 -8.74
N SER A 17 4.28 1.98 -9.48
CA SER A 17 4.87 1.01 -10.41
C SER A 17 5.51 -0.18 -9.68
N ALA A 18 6.22 0.07 -8.58
CA ALA A 18 6.78 -0.99 -7.75
C ALA A 18 5.67 -1.86 -7.12
N VAL A 19 4.62 -1.23 -6.58
CA VAL A 19 3.45 -1.93 -6.03
C VAL A 19 2.75 -2.75 -7.11
N ALA A 20 2.60 -2.23 -8.33
CA ALA A 20 2.02 -2.99 -9.44
C ALA A 20 2.86 -4.25 -9.76
N LEU A 21 4.19 -4.12 -9.83
CA LEU A 21 5.09 -5.25 -10.06
C LEU A 21 4.98 -6.32 -8.96
N ILE A 22 4.98 -5.90 -7.69
CA ILE A 22 4.80 -6.80 -6.55
C ILE A 22 3.43 -7.51 -6.64
N SER A 23 2.38 -6.77 -6.97
CA SER A 23 1.01 -7.31 -7.09
C SER A 23 0.88 -8.34 -8.21
N VAL A 24 1.50 -8.07 -9.36
CA VAL A 24 1.59 -9.06 -10.46
C VAL A 24 2.35 -10.29 -10.02
N GLY A 25 3.48 -10.13 -9.30
CA GLY A 25 4.22 -11.25 -8.73
C GLY A 25 3.38 -12.11 -7.78
N LEU A 26 2.59 -11.48 -6.91
CA LEU A 26 1.66 -12.18 -6.01
C LEU A 26 0.55 -12.92 -6.77
N LEU A 27 -0.03 -12.31 -7.80
CA LEU A 27 -1.06 -12.94 -8.63
C LEU A 27 -0.51 -14.16 -9.39
N VAL A 28 0.70 -14.05 -9.93
CA VAL A 28 1.39 -15.17 -10.60
C VAL A 28 1.67 -16.29 -9.60
N LEU A 29 2.19 -15.96 -8.42
CA LEU A 29 2.45 -16.95 -7.36
C LEU A 29 1.16 -17.65 -6.93
N ALA A 30 0.09 -16.90 -6.68
CA ALA A 30 -1.22 -17.45 -6.30
C ALA A 30 -1.79 -18.37 -7.39
N SER A 31 -1.67 -17.96 -8.65
CA SER A 31 -2.13 -18.76 -9.80
C SER A 31 -1.32 -20.05 -9.95
N MET A 32 0.00 -19.99 -9.74
CA MET A 32 0.89 -21.17 -9.78
C MET A 32 0.62 -22.15 -8.64
N LEU A 33 0.33 -21.64 -7.43
CA LEU A 33 -0.07 -22.47 -6.29
C LEU A 33 -1.41 -23.15 -6.56
N GLN A 34 -2.39 -22.41 -7.06
CA GLN A 34 -3.71 -22.93 -7.37
C GLN A 34 -3.69 -23.99 -8.49
N LEU A 35 -2.80 -23.85 -9.49
CA LEU A 35 -2.59 -24.85 -10.54
C LEU A 35 -1.92 -26.14 -10.02
N ARG A 36 -1.10 -26.03 -8.97
CA ARG A 36 -0.41 -27.19 -8.37
C ARG A 36 -1.22 -27.88 -7.29
N SER A 37 -2.09 -27.16 -6.59
CA SER A 37 -2.91 -27.71 -5.51
C SER A 37 -4.17 -28.38 -6.07
N GLN A 38 -4.33 -29.68 -5.87
CA GLN A 38 -5.61 -30.36 -6.14
C GLN A 38 -6.71 -30.02 -5.13
N VAL A 39 -6.38 -29.28 -4.07
CA VAL A 39 -7.28 -28.85 -3.00
C VAL A 39 -7.27 -27.34 -2.93
N THR A 40 -8.44 -26.71 -2.97
CA THR A 40 -8.57 -25.26 -2.82
C THR A 40 -8.24 -24.84 -1.39
N VAL A 41 -7.02 -24.33 -1.17
CA VAL A 41 -6.65 -23.78 0.13
C VAL A 41 -7.14 -22.32 0.18
N HIS A 42 -7.88 -21.94 1.23
CA HIS A 42 -8.38 -20.57 1.38
C HIS A 42 -7.27 -19.51 1.34
N ALA A 43 -6.04 -19.87 1.70
CA ALA A 43 -4.86 -19.02 1.59
C ALA A 43 -4.56 -18.59 0.14
N ASP A 44 -4.75 -19.45 -0.85
CA ASP A 44 -4.47 -19.13 -2.26
C ASP A 44 -5.48 -18.10 -2.79
N SER A 45 -6.76 -18.27 -2.43
CA SER A 45 -7.81 -17.29 -2.77
C SER A 45 -7.58 -15.93 -2.09
N ALA A 46 -7.06 -15.92 -0.86
CA ALA A 46 -6.71 -14.70 -0.14
C ALA A 46 -5.52 -13.99 -0.80
N LEU A 47 -4.48 -14.72 -1.22
CA LEU A 47 -3.34 -14.17 -1.96
C LEU A 47 -3.77 -13.59 -3.30
N PHE A 48 -4.67 -14.26 -4.02
CA PHE A 48 -5.20 -13.77 -5.28
C PHE A 48 -6.01 -12.48 -5.11
N ALA A 49 -6.92 -12.46 -4.12
CA ALA A 49 -7.72 -11.27 -3.80
C ALA A 49 -6.84 -10.09 -3.38
N LEU A 50 -5.81 -10.34 -2.56
CA LEU A 50 -4.88 -9.32 -2.09
C LEU A 50 -4.01 -8.76 -3.23
N GLY A 51 -3.46 -9.64 -4.08
CA GLY A 51 -2.73 -9.22 -5.28
C GLY A 51 -3.60 -8.41 -6.24
N GLY A 52 -4.84 -8.83 -6.47
CA GLY A 52 -5.79 -8.11 -7.31
C GLY A 52 -6.15 -6.73 -6.75
N ALA A 53 -6.43 -6.64 -5.45
CA ALA A 53 -6.73 -5.38 -4.79
C ALA A 53 -5.55 -4.39 -4.86
N LEU A 54 -4.34 -4.85 -4.57
CA LEU A 54 -3.13 -4.02 -4.66
C LEU A 54 -2.86 -3.55 -6.09
N LEU A 55 -3.07 -4.42 -7.09
CA LEU A 55 -2.94 -4.05 -8.50
C LEU A 55 -3.93 -2.95 -8.89
N CYS A 56 -5.19 -3.08 -8.49
CA CYS A 56 -6.21 -2.06 -8.72
C CYS A 56 -5.79 -0.71 -8.11
N VAL A 57 -5.36 -0.70 -6.85
CA VAL A 57 -4.90 0.52 -6.17
C VAL A 57 -3.70 1.15 -6.89
N ALA A 58 -2.73 0.33 -7.31
CA ALA A 58 -1.57 0.78 -8.05
C ALA A 58 -1.94 1.42 -9.41
N VAL A 59 -2.87 0.80 -10.15
CA VAL A 59 -3.37 1.35 -11.42
C VAL A 59 -4.07 2.69 -11.19
N PHE A 60 -4.92 2.81 -10.17
CA PHE A 60 -5.53 4.10 -9.82
C PHE A 60 -4.49 5.17 -9.47
N GLY A 61 -3.43 4.80 -8.76
CA GLY A 61 -2.31 5.71 -8.45
C GLY A 61 -1.53 6.16 -9.69
N LEU A 62 -1.28 5.25 -10.63
CA LEU A 62 -0.64 5.57 -11.92
C LEU A 62 -1.51 6.47 -12.79
N VAL A 63 -2.82 6.20 -12.86
CA VAL A 63 -3.77 7.04 -13.61
C VAL A 63 -3.93 8.41 -12.95
N GLY A 64 -4.01 8.46 -11.62
CA GLY A 64 -4.14 9.71 -10.85
C GLY A 64 -2.93 10.62 -10.99
N SER A 65 -1.73 10.06 -10.95
CA SER A 65 -0.47 10.82 -11.11
C SER A 65 -0.31 11.42 -12.52
N ARG A 66 -0.77 10.71 -13.57
CA ARG A 66 -0.74 11.20 -14.96
C ARG A 66 -1.84 12.21 -15.26
N THR A 67 -3.09 11.90 -14.90
CA THR A 67 -4.24 12.73 -15.29
C THR A 67 -4.37 14.03 -14.48
N SER A 68 -3.75 14.12 -13.30
CA SER A 68 -3.86 15.27 -12.38
C SER A 68 -5.31 15.67 -12.06
N ARG A 69 -6.29 14.77 -12.28
CA ARG A 69 -7.70 15.02 -12.01
C ARG A 69 -7.95 14.84 -10.51
N ARG A 70 -8.54 15.85 -9.87
CA ARG A 70 -8.84 15.87 -8.43
C ARG A 70 -9.70 14.67 -7.99
N CYS A 71 -10.70 14.29 -8.78
CA CYS A 71 -11.56 13.15 -8.47
C CYS A 71 -10.78 11.83 -8.35
N VAL A 72 -9.88 11.54 -9.30
CA VAL A 72 -9.07 10.31 -9.29
C VAL A 72 -8.09 10.30 -8.11
N LEU A 73 -7.49 11.46 -7.80
CA LEU A 73 -6.62 11.61 -6.64
C LEU A 73 -7.39 11.45 -5.31
N ASN A 74 -8.64 11.91 -5.22
CA ASN A 74 -9.47 11.72 -4.02
C ASN A 74 -9.84 10.25 -3.81
N VAL A 75 -10.25 9.56 -4.87
CA VAL A 75 -10.53 8.11 -4.81
C VAL A 75 -9.27 7.35 -4.40
N TYR A 76 -8.12 7.68 -4.99
CA TYR A 76 -6.84 7.07 -4.62
C TYR A 76 -6.47 7.34 -3.15
N ALA A 77 -6.60 8.58 -2.67
CA ALA A 77 -6.32 8.90 -1.27
C ALA A 77 -7.26 8.17 -0.31
N CYS A 78 -8.55 8.05 -0.67
CA CYS A 78 -9.53 7.29 0.10
C CYS A 78 -9.14 5.81 0.17
N LEU A 79 -8.82 5.19 -0.97
CA LEU A 79 -8.36 3.79 -1.03
C LEU A 79 -7.08 3.58 -0.19
N MET A 80 -6.09 4.46 -0.33
CA MET A 80 -4.86 4.39 0.45
C MET A 80 -5.10 4.59 1.95
N SER A 81 -6.09 5.40 2.34
CA SER A 81 -6.47 5.57 3.74
C SER A 81 -7.10 4.29 4.31
N PHE A 82 -7.96 3.61 3.54
CA PHE A 82 -8.49 2.30 3.92
C PHE A 82 -7.37 1.25 4.07
N VAL A 83 -6.42 1.22 3.13
CA VAL A 83 -5.25 0.31 3.22
C VAL A 83 -4.44 0.63 4.47
N LEU A 84 -4.17 1.90 4.77
CA LEU A 84 -3.45 2.30 5.97
C LEU A 84 -4.17 1.86 7.25
N LEU A 85 -5.49 2.08 7.31
CA LEU A 85 -6.31 1.64 8.44
C LEU A 85 -6.27 0.12 8.62
N ALA A 86 -6.44 -0.64 7.54
CA ALA A 86 -6.38 -2.10 7.57
C ALA A 86 -5.00 -2.62 8.00
N MET A 87 -3.90 -2.02 7.51
CA MET A 87 -2.55 -2.41 7.90
C MET A 87 -2.25 -2.02 9.36
N SER A 88 -2.65 -0.83 9.79
CA SER A 88 -2.46 -0.39 11.17
C SER A 88 -3.27 -1.22 12.16
N SER A 89 -4.51 -1.61 11.82
CA SER A 89 -5.33 -2.49 12.65
C SER A 89 -4.76 -3.91 12.69
N PHE A 90 -4.24 -4.42 11.57
CA PHE A 90 -3.55 -5.70 11.51
C PHE A 90 -2.30 -5.71 12.40
N VAL A 91 -1.43 -4.70 12.26
CA VAL A 91 -0.23 -4.57 13.10
C VAL A 91 -0.60 -4.42 14.57
N GLY A 92 -1.63 -3.62 14.89
CA GLY A 92 -2.15 -3.47 16.25
C GLY A 92 -2.68 -4.78 16.82
N PHE A 93 -3.41 -5.56 16.02
CA PHE A 93 -3.90 -6.89 16.40
C PHE A 93 -2.73 -7.86 16.63
N VAL A 94 -1.75 -7.91 15.74
CA VAL A 94 -0.54 -8.74 15.88
C VAL A 94 0.25 -8.34 17.13
N TYR A 95 0.40 -7.04 17.39
CA TYR A 95 1.06 -6.56 18.60
C TYR A 95 0.31 -6.99 19.87
N ALA A 96 -1.02 -6.82 19.90
CA ALA A 96 -1.85 -7.15 21.06
C ALA A 96 -1.97 -8.67 21.31
N SER A 97 -2.02 -9.47 20.25
CA SER A 97 -2.16 -10.94 20.32
C SER A 97 -0.86 -11.65 20.73
N GLY A 98 0.29 -11.00 20.55
CA GLY A 98 1.59 -11.55 20.89
C GLY A 98 1.96 -12.81 20.08
N VAL A 99 3.10 -13.43 20.41
CA VAL A 99 3.63 -14.59 19.66
C VAL A 99 2.66 -15.77 19.63
N ARG A 100 1.87 -15.96 20.70
CA ARG A 100 0.94 -17.10 20.86
C ARG A 100 -0.43 -16.88 20.21
N GLY A 101 -0.84 -15.64 19.97
CA GLY A 101 -2.17 -15.35 19.39
C GLY A 101 -2.23 -15.41 17.86
N ILE A 102 -1.09 -15.55 17.18
CA ILE A 102 -1.04 -15.66 15.70
C ILE A 102 -1.38 -17.08 15.21
N VAL A 103 -1.15 -18.10 16.05
CA VAL A 103 -1.38 -19.50 15.67
C VAL A 103 -2.52 -20.05 16.50
N SER A 104 -3.56 -20.57 15.83
CA SER A 104 -4.62 -21.27 16.55
C SER A 104 -4.06 -22.54 17.18
N GLU A 105 -4.52 -22.90 18.38
CA GLU A 105 -4.10 -24.13 19.06
C GLU A 105 -4.33 -25.38 18.19
N SER A 106 -5.37 -25.36 17.34
CA SER A 106 -5.64 -26.38 16.33
C SER A 106 -4.58 -26.48 15.23
N ALA A 107 -4.03 -25.35 14.77
CA ALA A 107 -2.95 -25.35 13.79
C ALA A 107 -1.61 -25.75 14.43
N LEU A 108 -1.39 -25.36 15.68
CA LEU A 108 -0.19 -25.74 16.44
C LEU A 108 -0.13 -27.25 16.68
N SER A 109 -1.26 -27.84 17.11
CA SER A 109 -1.40 -29.28 17.33
C SER A 109 -1.29 -30.10 16.05
N LEU A 110 -1.80 -29.59 14.92
CA LEU A 110 -1.60 -30.24 13.61
C LEU A 110 -0.13 -30.18 13.17
N ALA A 111 0.54 -29.03 13.38
CA ALA A 111 1.93 -28.84 13.02
C ALA A 111 2.89 -29.74 13.83
N THR A 112 2.63 -29.92 15.13
CA THR A 112 3.42 -30.83 15.98
C THR A 112 3.17 -32.31 15.67
N GLN A 113 2.00 -32.66 15.12
CA GLN A 113 1.73 -34.01 14.61
C GLN A 113 2.43 -34.29 13.28
N LEU A 114 2.49 -33.32 12.37
CA LEU A 114 3.12 -33.45 11.05
C LEU A 114 4.65 -33.36 11.10
N TYR A 115 5.17 -32.57 12.03
CA TYR A 115 6.59 -32.41 12.29
C TYR A 115 6.81 -32.50 13.80
N PRO A 116 7.42 -33.59 14.32
CA PRO A 116 7.77 -33.70 15.73
C PRO A 116 8.98 -32.79 16.02
N LEU A 117 8.74 -31.47 16.02
CA LEU A 117 9.68 -30.47 16.46
C LEU A 117 9.56 -30.28 17.96
N ASP A 118 10.70 -30.12 18.61
CA ASP A 118 10.78 -29.73 20.02
C ASP A 118 10.09 -28.39 20.26
N GLU A 119 9.32 -28.30 21.35
CA GLU A 119 8.44 -27.15 21.66
C GLU A 119 9.23 -25.85 21.82
N ALA A 120 10.46 -25.94 22.34
CA ALA A 120 11.39 -24.82 22.46
C ALA A 120 11.89 -24.32 21.09
N SER A 121 12.02 -25.21 20.11
CA SER A 121 12.43 -24.85 18.74
C SER A 121 11.29 -24.21 17.96
N LEU A 122 10.06 -24.73 18.13
CA LEU A 122 8.86 -24.19 17.52
C LEU A 122 8.54 -22.77 18.02
N THR A 123 8.63 -22.55 19.34
CA THR A 123 8.41 -21.22 19.95
C THR A 123 9.45 -20.20 19.51
N ARG A 124 10.72 -20.60 19.35
CA ARG A 124 11.77 -19.73 18.78
C ARG A 124 11.45 -19.33 17.34
N LEU A 125 11.10 -20.28 16.48
CA LEU A 125 10.72 -19.99 15.09
C LEU A 125 9.50 -19.07 15.01
N LEU A 126 8.47 -19.33 15.82
CA LEU A 126 7.28 -18.49 15.92
C LEU A 126 7.61 -17.07 16.38
N SER A 127 8.46 -16.93 17.39
CA SER A 127 8.89 -15.61 17.88
C SER A 127 9.67 -14.85 16.80
N GLN A 128 10.52 -15.53 16.04
CA GLN A 128 11.28 -14.91 14.96
C GLN A 128 10.36 -14.45 13.82
N GLN A 129 9.41 -15.29 13.39
CA GLN A 129 8.43 -14.95 12.37
C GLN A 129 7.51 -13.81 12.84
N TYR A 130 7.14 -13.79 14.12
CA TYR A 130 6.37 -12.71 14.74
C TYR A 130 7.07 -11.36 14.62
N TYR A 131 8.34 -11.26 15.02
CA TYR A 131 9.09 -10.01 14.94
C TYR A 131 9.32 -9.57 13.50
N VAL A 132 9.63 -10.50 12.60
CA VAL A 132 9.79 -10.18 11.17
C VAL A 132 8.48 -9.63 10.59
N LEU A 133 7.35 -10.25 10.90
CA LEU A 133 6.04 -9.81 10.44
C LEU A 133 5.68 -8.42 11.00
N LEU A 134 5.98 -8.17 12.27
CA LEU A 134 5.70 -6.89 12.92
C LEU A 134 6.57 -5.75 12.35
N ILE A 135 7.87 -6.00 12.14
CA ILE A 135 8.78 -5.05 11.51
C ILE A 135 8.35 -4.79 10.05
N ALA A 136 8.06 -5.83 9.29
CA ALA A 136 7.59 -5.68 7.91
C ALA A 136 6.28 -4.88 7.85
N GLY A 137 5.31 -5.21 8.70
CA GLY A 137 4.01 -4.52 8.75
C GLY A 137 4.11 -3.04 9.13
N THR A 138 4.97 -2.71 10.09
CA THR A 138 5.22 -1.30 10.50
C THR A 138 5.92 -0.50 9.39
N VAL A 139 6.94 -1.06 8.74
CA VAL A 139 7.63 -0.43 7.61
C VAL A 139 6.67 -0.19 6.44
N ILE A 140 5.84 -1.17 6.10
CA ILE A 140 4.83 -1.02 5.04
C ILE A 140 3.82 0.07 5.40
N SER A 141 3.31 0.09 6.63
CA SER A 141 2.35 1.11 7.09
C SER A 141 2.96 2.52 6.99
N PHE A 142 4.24 2.66 7.37
CA PHE A 142 4.95 3.93 7.24
C PHE A 142 5.11 4.36 5.77
N LEU A 143 5.43 3.43 4.86
CA LEU A 143 5.52 3.72 3.43
C LEU A 143 4.17 4.16 2.85
N VAL A 144 3.08 3.45 3.20
CA VAL A 144 1.72 3.83 2.80
C VAL A 144 1.35 5.23 3.31
N LEU A 145 1.73 5.57 4.55
CA LEU A 145 1.54 6.91 5.10
C LEU A 145 2.29 7.97 4.29
N LEU A 146 3.55 7.74 3.92
CA LEU A 146 4.32 8.67 3.09
C LEU A 146 3.68 8.90 1.71
N VAL A 147 3.14 7.84 1.11
CA VAL A 147 2.41 7.94 -0.17
C VAL A 147 1.13 8.75 0.01
N LEU A 148 0.39 8.52 1.09
CA LEU A 148 -0.82 9.28 1.40
C LEU A 148 -0.50 10.76 1.62
N VAL A 149 0.53 11.08 2.39
CA VAL A 149 1.01 12.46 2.59
C VAL A 149 1.39 13.09 1.25
N SER A 150 2.09 12.36 0.38
CA SER A 150 2.46 12.83 -0.96
C SER A 150 1.24 13.10 -1.84
N ALA A 151 0.23 12.23 -1.78
CA ALA A 151 -1.04 12.41 -2.50
C ALA A 151 -1.82 13.63 -1.97
N CYS A 152 -1.89 13.81 -0.65
CA CYS A 152 -2.52 14.97 -0.02
C CYS A 152 -1.79 16.28 -0.34
N LEU A 153 -0.45 16.29 -0.31
CA LEU A 153 0.35 17.43 -0.73
C LEU A 153 0.08 17.79 -2.19
N LEU A 154 0.04 16.78 -3.07
CA LEU A 154 -0.25 16.98 -4.48
C LEU A 154 -1.67 17.55 -4.68
N GLN A 155 -2.66 17.05 -3.95
CA GLN A 155 -4.03 17.60 -3.95
C GLN A 155 -4.07 19.04 -3.46
N HIS A 156 -3.37 19.37 -2.36
CA HIS A 156 -3.34 20.73 -1.82
C HIS A 156 -2.69 21.72 -2.80
N ILE A 157 -1.59 21.33 -3.44
CA ILE A 157 -0.91 22.15 -4.46
C ILE A 157 -1.77 22.32 -5.71
N LEU A 158 -2.50 21.28 -6.14
CA LEU A 158 -3.47 21.36 -7.24
C LEU A 158 -4.75 22.14 -6.86
N GLY A 159 -5.02 22.27 -5.57
CA GLY A 159 -6.20 22.89 -4.97
C GLY A 159 -6.16 24.41 -4.98
N LYS A 160 -4.97 24.99 -4.87
CA LYS A 160 -4.80 26.45 -4.89
C LYS A 160 -5.24 27.00 -6.25
N PRO A 161 -6.16 27.98 -6.31
CA PRO A 161 -6.40 28.71 -7.55
C PRO A 161 -5.06 29.27 -8.00
N VAL A 162 -4.73 29.09 -9.28
CA VAL A 162 -3.65 29.87 -9.88
C VAL A 162 -4.13 31.30 -9.77
N ASP A 163 -3.49 32.09 -8.92
CA ASP A 163 -3.81 33.51 -8.77
C ASP A 163 -3.75 34.16 -10.15
N LEU A 164 -4.94 34.38 -10.72
CA LEU A 164 -5.19 35.13 -11.94
C LEU A 164 -4.76 36.60 -11.79
N SER A 165 -4.24 37.02 -10.63
CA SER A 165 -3.67 38.36 -10.45
C SER A 165 -2.49 38.61 -11.37
N THR A 166 -1.76 37.58 -11.83
CA THR A 166 -0.69 37.74 -12.83
C THR A 166 -1.20 37.92 -14.26
N ALA A 167 -2.45 37.54 -14.57
CA ALA A 167 -3.06 37.84 -15.87
C ALA A 167 -3.57 39.30 -15.92
N SER A 168 -4.08 39.82 -14.81
CA SER A 168 -4.43 41.24 -14.67
C SER A 168 -3.18 42.13 -14.64
N GLU A 169 -2.11 41.73 -13.94
CA GLU A 169 -0.86 42.50 -13.92
C GLU A 169 -0.16 42.48 -15.29
N ARG A 170 -0.23 41.37 -16.05
CA ARG A 170 0.26 41.34 -17.43
C ARG A 170 -0.62 42.10 -18.42
N ALA A 171 -1.92 42.24 -18.16
CA ALA A 171 -2.80 43.08 -18.97
C ALA A 171 -2.58 44.57 -18.69
N GLY A 172 -2.29 44.95 -17.44
CA GLY A 172 -1.92 46.34 -17.09
C GLY A 172 -0.57 46.77 -17.67
N LEU A 173 0.42 45.87 -17.68
CA LEU A 173 1.74 46.13 -18.28
C LEU A 173 1.76 46.25 -19.82
N LEU A 174 0.67 45.89 -20.49
CA LEU A 174 0.48 46.08 -21.94
C LEU A 174 -0.41 47.30 -22.26
N ALA A 175 -1.08 47.88 -21.27
CA ALA A 175 -1.97 49.03 -21.43
C ALA A 175 -1.28 50.37 -21.09
N ASP A 176 -0.14 50.35 -20.39
CA ASP A 176 0.68 51.53 -20.05
C ASP A 176 1.75 51.87 -21.12
N THR A 177 1.69 51.24 -22.29
CA THR A 177 2.66 51.44 -23.39
C THR A 177 2.12 52.20 -24.60
N ASP A 178 0.91 52.76 -24.53
CA ASP A 178 0.35 53.69 -25.54
C ASP A 178 -0.01 55.03 -24.89
#